data_AF-A0A074LJL5-F1
#
_entry.id   AF-A0A074LJL5-F1
#
_cell.length_a   1.000
_cell.length_b   1.000
_cell.length_c   1.000
_cell.angle_alpha   90.00
_cell.angle_beta   90.00
_cell.angle_gamma   90.00
#
_symmetry.space_group_name_H-M   'P 1'
#
loop_
_entity.id
_entity.type
_entity.pdbx_description
1 polymer ?
#
loop_
_entity_poly.entity_id
_entity_poly.type
_entity_poly.pdbx_seq_one_letter_code
_entity_poly.pdbx_strand_id
1 'polypeptide(L)'
;QAAALMYGDDIEEVLEKADRRMQKAREGRQKGGLEPIKDVLLEVYDDLEGGFHANNNPDAAINKEQRVKTGYPDLDRMTTGFSRSDLIIIAARPAVGKTAFALNLATNVAVREQEAVAVFSLEMSKIQLVERILCAEGNIDAARMKTRMFDEDDWPKLTMATGALCDSQIFIDDTPGITVQEIRSKCRKLKEKHGLRLIL
;
A
#
# COMPACT_ATOMS: atom_id res chain seq x y z
N GLN A 1 20.45 47.92 36.98
CA GLN A 1 19.13 48.01 36.33
C GLN A 1 19.12 47.69 34.83
N ALA A 2 20.26 47.62 34.12
CA ALA A 2 20.30 47.30 32.68
C ALA A 2 20.24 45.80 32.32
N ALA A 3 20.60 44.89 33.24
CA ALA A 3 20.66 43.44 32.94
C ALA A 3 19.29 42.73 32.95
N ALA A 4 18.25 43.32 33.54
CA ALA A 4 16.91 42.74 33.59
C ALA A 4 16.09 43.01 32.32
N LEU A 5 16.44 44.05 31.55
CA LEU A 5 15.79 44.39 30.28
C LEU A 5 16.28 43.50 29.13
N MET A 6 17.57 43.14 29.11
CA MET A 6 18.12 42.27 28.05
C MET A 6 17.66 40.80 28.12
N TYR A 7 17.21 40.32 29.29
CA TYR A 7 16.70 38.95 29.46
C TYR A 7 15.20 38.83 29.12
N GLY A 8 14.47 39.95 29.13
CA GLY A 8 13.05 40.02 28.75
C GLY A 8 12.86 39.94 27.24
N ASP A 9 13.69 40.65 26.47
CA ASP A 9 13.66 40.66 25.01
C ASP A 9 13.95 39.27 24.42
N ASP A 10 14.86 38.50 25.02
CA ASP A 10 15.21 37.14 24.57
C ASP A 10 14.08 36.12 24.88
N ILE A 11 13.37 36.30 25.99
CA ILE A 11 12.20 35.47 26.34
C ILE A 11 11.00 35.81 25.45
N GLU A 12 10.75 37.08 25.17
CA GLU A 12 9.71 37.51 24.22
C GLU A 12 10.02 37.01 22.80
N GLU A 13 11.27 37.07 22.35
CA GLU A 13 11.66 36.55 21.03
C GLU A 13 11.52 35.02 20.94
N VAL A 14 11.86 34.29 22.01
CA VAL A 14 11.66 32.85 22.10
C VAL A 14 10.17 32.48 22.12
N LEU A 15 9.34 33.24 22.85
CA LEU A 15 7.89 33.06 22.88
C LEU A 15 7.27 33.35 21.51
N GLU A 16 7.66 34.44 20.85
CA GLU A 16 7.17 34.73 19.49
C GLU A 16 7.61 33.68 18.47
N LYS A 17 8.84 33.13 18.59
CA LYS A 17 9.30 32.04 17.72
C LYS A 17 8.52 30.75 18.00
N ALA A 18 8.17 30.47 19.25
CA ALA A 18 7.34 29.34 19.63
C ALA A 18 5.90 29.48 19.11
N ASP A 19 5.30 30.66 19.23
CA ASP A 19 3.97 30.96 18.69
C ASP A 19 3.95 30.90 17.16
N ARG A 20 4.94 31.48 16.46
CA ARG A 20 5.05 31.36 15.00
C ARG A 20 5.20 29.90 14.55
N ARG A 21 5.93 29.06 15.28
CA ARG A 21 6.04 27.62 15.00
C ARG A 21 4.74 26.88 15.30
N MET A 22 4.05 27.20 16.39
CA MET A 22 2.74 26.63 16.71
C MET A 22 1.68 27.03 15.69
N GLN A 23 1.72 28.28 15.19
CA GLN A 23 0.80 28.79 14.19
C GLN A 23 1.04 28.12 12.83
N LYS A 24 2.30 28.00 12.37
CA LYS A 24 2.64 27.21 11.18
C LYS A 24 2.29 25.73 11.30
N ALA A 25 2.43 25.15 12.50
CA ALA A 25 2.00 23.77 12.77
C ALA A 25 0.47 23.60 12.84
N ARG A 26 -0.27 24.68 13.17
CA ARG A 26 -1.75 24.72 13.11
C ARG A 26 -2.25 24.92 11.68
N GLU A 27 -1.62 25.79 10.90
CA GLU A 27 -1.93 26.01 9.48
C GLU A 27 -1.59 24.77 8.65
N GLY A 28 -0.46 24.11 8.91
CA GLY A 28 -0.10 22.84 8.28
C GLY A 28 -1.03 21.66 8.62
N ARG A 29 -1.92 21.80 9.60
CA ARG A 29 -2.97 20.82 9.93
C ARG A 29 -4.29 21.05 9.18
N GLN A 30 -4.49 22.21 8.56
CA GLN A 30 -5.59 22.44 7.62
C GLN A 30 -5.12 22.21 6.17
N LYS A 31 -4.69 20.99 5.87
CA LYS A 31 -4.75 20.50 4.48
C LYS A 31 -6.22 20.16 4.19
N GLY A 32 -7.00 21.15 3.80
CA GLY A 32 -8.42 21.00 3.51
C GLY A 32 -9.12 22.34 3.44
N GLY A 33 -9.46 22.75 2.22
CA GLY A 33 -10.16 23.99 1.90
C GLY A 33 -10.47 24.05 0.41
N LEU A 34 -11.17 25.10 -0.04
CA LEU A 34 -11.32 25.39 -1.47
C LEU A 34 -10.08 26.15 -1.95
N GLU A 35 -9.40 25.60 -2.95
CA GLU A 35 -8.21 26.22 -3.55
C GLU A 35 -8.59 26.81 -4.92
N PRO A 36 -8.10 28.03 -5.27
CA PRO A 36 -8.29 28.58 -6.60
C PRO A 36 -7.67 27.67 -7.67
N ILE A 37 -8.40 27.43 -8.77
CA ILE A 37 -7.94 26.55 -9.85
C ILE A 37 -6.56 26.97 -10.42
N LYS A 38 -6.24 28.26 -10.39
CA LYS A 38 -4.94 28.78 -10.85
C LYS A 38 -3.75 28.20 -10.07
N ASP A 39 -3.91 27.98 -8.77
CA ASP A 39 -2.83 27.54 -7.90
C ASP A 39 -2.61 26.03 -8.12
N VAL A 40 -3.71 25.26 -8.24
CA VAL A 40 -3.69 23.84 -8.63
C VAL A 40 -3.11 23.64 -10.04
N LEU A 41 -3.45 24.51 -10.99
CA LEU A 41 -2.91 24.42 -12.36
C LEU A 41 -1.40 24.60 -12.40
N LEU A 42 -0.84 25.51 -11.60
CA LEU A 42 0.60 25.70 -11.51
C LEU A 42 1.29 24.43 -10.98
N GLU A 43 0.75 23.80 -9.94
CA GLU A 43 1.26 22.53 -9.42
C GLU A 43 1.23 21.41 -10.46
N VAL A 44 0.15 21.31 -11.24
CA VAL A 44 0.02 20.32 -12.32
C VAL A 44 1.03 20.58 -13.45
N TYR A 45 1.25 21.83 -13.83
CA TYR A 45 2.24 22.17 -14.85
C TYR A 45 3.66 21.84 -14.39
N ASP A 46 4.00 22.14 -13.13
CA ASP A 46 5.31 21.80 -12.56
C ASP A 46 5.55 20.27 -12.54
N ASP A 47 4.52 19.47 -12.20
CA ASP A 47 4.60 17.99 -12.24
C ASP A 47 4.76 17.45 -13.68
N LEU A 48 4.03 18.04 -14.63
CA LEU A 48 4.12 17.67 -16.06
C LEU A 48 5.47 18.04 -16.69
N GLU A 49 6.02 19.22 -16.40
CA GLU A 49 7.35 19.61 -16.87
C GLU A 49 8.44 18.72 -16.27
N GLY A 50 8.32 18.37 -14.99
CA GLY A 50 9.18 17.40 -14.33
C GLY A 50 9.19 16.03 -15.03
N GLY A 51 8.02 15.56 -15.49
CA GLY A 51 7.88 14.32 -16.26
C GLY A 51 8.37 14.42 -17.72
N PHE A 52 8.24 15.58 -18.36
CA PHE A 52 8.65 15.80 -19.75
C PHE A 52 10.18 15.82 -19.93
N HIS A 53 10.92 16.33 -18.95
CA HIS A 53 12.40 16.34 -18.98
C HIS A 53 13.03 14.97 -18.65
N ALA A 54 12.25 14.00 -18.18
CA ALA A 54 12.67 12.62 -17.92
C ALA A 54 12.45 11.73 -19.16
N ASN A 55 13.27 11.91 -20.20
CA ASN A 55 13.59 11.00 -21.33
C ASN A 55 12.57 9.90 -21.76
N ASN A 56 12.19 9.93 -23.06
CA ASN A 56 12.02 8.88 -24.11
C ASN A 56 11.81 7.38 -23.78
N ASN A 57 11.46 6.99 -22.56
CA ASN A 57 11.16 5.63 -22.17
C ASN A 57 9.83 5.63 -21.41
N PRO A 58 8.72 5.13 -22.00
CA PRO A 58 7.39 5.21 -21.40
C PRO A 58 7.30 4.50 -20.05
N ASP A 59 8.19 3.54 -19.77
CA ASP A 59 8.30 2.87 -18.47
C ASP A 59 9.07 3.68 -17.41
N ALA A 60 9.91 4.64 -17.81
CA ALA A 60 10.67 5.50 -16.90
C ALA A 60 9.88 6.74 -16.47
N ALA A 61 8.92 7.21 -17.29
CA ALA A 61 7.99 8.28 -16.94
C ALA A 61 6.98 7.87 -15.86
N ILE A 62 6.73 6.56 -15.71
CA ILE A 62 5.86 6.03 -14.66
C ILE A 62 6.68 5.91 -13.37
N ASN A 63 6.53 6.89 -12.50
CA ASN A 63 7.18 6.86 -11.20
C ASN A 63 6.74 5.61 -10.42
N LYS A 64 7.61 4.59 -10.33
CA LYS A 64 7.40 3.35 -9.56
C LYS A 64 7.09 3.63 -8.09
N GLU A 65 7.48 4.78 -7.57
CA GLU A 65 7.08 5.17 -6.23
C GLU A 65 5.59 5.49 -6.16
N GLN A 66 4.97 6.03 -7.20
CA GLN A 66 3.56 6.41 -7.18
C GLN A 66 2.61 5.26 -7.54
N ARG A 67 3.09 4.21 -8.21
CA ARG A 67 2.24 3.16 -8.77
C ARG A 67 2.67 1.75 -8.40
N VAL A 68 1.69 0.85 -8.30
CA VAL A 68 1.88 -0.57 -8.00
C VAL A 68 1.46 -1.38 -9.21
N LYS A 69 2.36 -2.23 -9.72
CA LYS A 69 2.04 -3.16 -10.82
C LYS A 69 1.22 -4.33 -10.30
N THR A 70 0.26 -4.79 -11.10
CA THR A 70 -0.64 -5.88 -10.73
C THR A 70 -0.05 -7.27 -11.01
N GLY A 71 0.98 -7.32 -11.86
CA GLY A 71 1.56 -8.57 -12.38
C GLY A 71 0.74 -9.20 -13.50
N TYR A 72 -0.30 -8.51 -13.99
CA TYR A 72 -1.04 -8.86 -15.21
C TYR A 72 -0.71 -7.82 -16.29
N PRO A 73 0.13 -8.15 -17.29
CA PRO A 73 0.63 -7.17 -18.25
C PRO A 73 -0.47 -6.40 -19.01
N ASP A 74 -1.55 -7.08 -19.39
CA ASP A 74 -2.67 -6.44 -20.07
C ASP A 74 -3.43 -5.46 -19.16
N LEU A 75 -3.62 -5.84 -17.89
CA LEU A 75 -4.26 -4.96 -16.91
C LEU A 75 -3.38 -3.75 -16.63
N ASP A 76 -2.08 -3.96 -16.41
CA ASP A 76 -1.11 -2.90 -16.16
C ASP A 76 -0.99 -1.95 -17.35
N ARG A 77 -1.13 -2.44 -18.59
CA ARG A 77 -1.18 -1.59 -19.78
C ARG A 77 -2.45 -0.73 -19.84
N MET A 78 -3.60 -1.28 -19.43
CA MET A 78 -4.88 -0.56 -19.43
C MET A 78 -4.98 0.45 -18.29
N THR A 79 -4.48 0.11 -17.11
CA THR A 79 -4.60 0.93 -15.89
C THR A 79 -3.37 1.77 -15.64
N THR A 80 -2.25 1.51 -16.33
CA THR A 80 -0.91 2.03 -16.02
C THR A 80 -0.45 1.68 -14.59
N GLY A 81 -0.95 0.56 -14.05
CA GLY A 81 -0.79 0.16 -12.65
C GLY A 81 -1.73 0.93 -11.71
N PHE A 82 -1.77 0.53 -10.44
CA PHE A 82 -2.62 1.14 -9.42
C PHE A 82 -1.93 2.32 -8.76
N SER A 83 -2.59 3.49 -8.74
CA SER A 83 -2.06 4.68 -8.06
C SER A 83 -2.31 4.64 -6.56
N ARG A 84 -1.44 5.28 -5.76
CA ARG A 84 -1.52 5.29 -4.29
C ARG A 84 -2.82 5.86 -3.70
N SER A 85 -3.55 6.68 -4.47
CA SER A 85 -4.77 7.34 -4.02
C SER A 85 -6.06 6.67 -4.51
N ASP A 86 -5.94 5.60 -5.29
CA ASP A 86 -7.10 4.96 -5.93
C ASP A 86 -7.86 4.06 -4.96
N LEU A 87 -9.20 4.10 -5.05
CA LEU A 87 -10.08 3.07 -4.49
C LEU A 87 -10.53 2.15 -5.62
N ILE A 88 -10.02 0.92 -5.63
CA ILE A 88 -10.32 -0.06 -6.67
C ILE A 88 -11.36 -1.05 -6.15
N ILE A 89 -12.48 -1.16 -6.86
CA ILE A 89 -13.58 -2.05 -6.51
C ILE A 89 -13.59 -3.24 -7.48
N ILE A 90 -13.30 -4.43 -6.97
CA ILE A 90 -13.42 -5.68 -7.72
C ILE A 90 -14.80 -6.27 -7.40
N ALA A 91 -15.69 -6.31 -8.37
CA ALA A 91 -17.04 -6.86 -8.21
C ALA A 91 -17.25 -8.04 -9.15
N ALA A 92 -17.76 -9.16 -8.62
CA ALA A 92 -18.11 -10.34 -9.38
C ALA A 92 -19.17 -11.16 -8.64
N ARG A 93 -19.87 -12.04 -9.36
CA ARG A 93 -20.79 -13.00 -8.73
C ARG A 93 -20.02 -14.01 -7.87
N PRO A 94 -20.68 -14.66 -6.88
CA PRO A 94 -20.07 -15.78 -6.15
C PRO A 94 -19.50 -16.84 -7.10
N ALA A 95 -18.39 -17.48 -6.68
CA ALA A 95 -17.65 -18.50 -7.44
C ALA A 95 -16.97 -18.05 -8.75
N VAL A 96 -17.05 -16.79 -9.17
CA VAL A 96 -16.34 -16.29 -10.37
C VAL A 96 -14.82 -16.14 -10.16
N GLY A 97 -14.37 -16.08 -8.89
CA GLY A 97 -12.94 -16.02 -8.56
C GLY A 97 -12.44 -14.67 -8.04
N LYS A 98 -13.33 -13.79 -7.55
CA LYS A 98 -12.95 -12.48 -6.95
C LYS A 98 -11.81 -12.59 -5.94
N THR A 99 -11.93 -13.54 -5.00
CA THR A 99 -10.93 -13.76 -3.95
C THR A 99 -9.63 -14.32 -4.53
N ALA A 100 -9.71 -15.24 -5.49
CA ALA A 100 -8.52 -15.79 -6.14
C ALA A 100 -7.74 -14.69 -6.88
N PHE A 101 -8.45 -13.83 -7.63
CA PHE A 101 -7.85 -12.70 -8.31
C PHE A 101 -7.19 -11.71 -7.33
N ALA A 102 -7.87 -11.35 -6.22
CA ALA A 102 -7.32 -10.47 -5.20
C ALA A 102 -6.07 -11.07 -4.52
N LEU A 103 -6.06 -12.37 -4.22
CA LEU A 103 -4.90 -13.04 -3.65
C LEU A 103 -3.73 -13.09 -4.64
N ASN A 104 -3.97 -13.38 -5.93
CA ASN A 104 -2.91 -13.37 -6.94
C ASN A 104 -2.29 -11.98 -7.09
N LEU A 105 -3.12 -10.92 -7.03
CA LEU A 105 -2.63 -9.55 -7.00
C LEU A 105 -1.73 -9.31 -5.77
N ALA A 106 -2.19 -9.73 -4.58
CA ALA A 106 -1.42 -9.61 -3.34
C ALA A 106 -0.05 -10.31 -3.45
N THR A 107 -0.05 -11.55 -3.93
CA THR A 107 1.16 -12.35 -4.12
C THR A 107 2.07 -11.76 -5.17
N ASN A 108 1.56 -11.25 -6.29
CA ASN A 108 2.37 -10.56 -7.29
C ASN A 108 3.10 -9.35 -6.68
N VAL A 109 2.38 -8.49 -5.97
CA VAL A 109 2.96 -7.30 -5.35
C VAL A 109 3.97 -7.67 -4.25
N ALA A 110 3.65 -8.66 -3.41
CA ALA A 110 4.51 -8.99 -2.28
C ALA A 110 5.72 -9.88 -2.64
N VAL A 111 5.56 -10.83 -3.56
CA VAL A 111 6.63 -11.78 -3.93
C VAL A 111 7.48 -11.22 -5.07
N ARG A 112 6.87 -10.63 -6.11
CA ARG A 112 7.58 -10.21 -7.33
C ARG A 112 8.09 -8.77 -7.22
N GLU A 113 7.28 -7.86 -6.67
CA GLU A 113 7.67 -6.46 -6.48
C GLU A 113 8.28 -6.17 -5.09
N GLN A 114 8.25 -7.15 -4.17
CA GLN A 114 8.84 -7.06 -2.81
C GLN A 114 8.25 -5.93 -1.95
N GLU A 115 6.99 -5.59 -2.18
CA GLU A 115 6.30 -4.50 -1.50
C GLU A 115 5.30 -5.03 -0.46
N ALA A 116 5.11 -4.29 0.64
CA ALA A 116 4.23 -4.71 1.72
C ALA A 116 2.74 -4.61 1.34
N VAL A 117 1.99 -5.71 1.60
CA VAL A 117 0.56 -5.85 1.33
C VAL A 117 -0.19 -6.25 2.60
N ALA A 118 -1.29 -5.56 2.89
CA ALA A 118 -2.23 -5.95 3.94
C ALA A 118 -3.47 -6.61 3.34
N VAL A 119 -3.93 -7.73 3.90
CA VAL A 119 -5.13 -8.45 3.49
C VAL A 119 -6.07 -8.60 4.69
N PHE A 120 -7.26 -8.03 4.58
CA PHE A 120 -8.34 -8.13 5.57
C PHE A 120 -9.40 -9.11 5.06
N SER A 121 -9.48 -10.27 5.69
CA SER A 121 -10.39 -11.34 5.30
C SER A 121 -11.57 -11.43 6.25
N LEU A 122 -12.76 -11.07 5.76
CA LEU A 122 -13.99 -11.10 6.58
C LEU A 122 -14.81 -12.38 6.38
N GLU A 123 -14.49 -13.18 5.37
CA GLU A 123 -15.25 -14.39 5.00
C GLU A 123 -14.45 -15.68 5.27
N MET A 124 -13.13 -15.63 5.05
CA MET A 124 -12.27 -16.80 5.12
C MET A 124 -11.23 -16.64 6.22
N SER A 125 -10.83 -17.74 6.86
CA SER A 125 -9.70 -17.73 7.78
C SER A 125 -8.38 -17.47 7.04
N LYS A 126 -7.40 -16.92 7.75
CA LYS A 126 -6.05 -16.71 7.21
C LYS A 126 -5.40 -17.99 6.71
N ILE A 127 -5.66 -19.13 7.38
CA ILE A 127 -5.15 -20.44 6.97
C ILE A 127 -5.69 -20.80 5.59
N GLN A 128 -7.00 -20.68 5.36
CA GLN A 128 -7.60 -20.99 4.07
C GLN A 128 -7.12 -20.07 2.94
N LEU A 129 -6.81 -18.81 3.25
CA LEU A 129 -6.20 -17.90 2.27
C LEU A 129 -4.77 -18.33 1.91
N VAL A 130 -3.94 -18.63 2.91
CA VAL A 130 -2.55 -19.09 2.68
C VAL A 130 -2.52 -20.40 1.90
N GLU A 131 -3.41 -21.35 2.19
CA GLU A 131 -3.51 -22.60 1.41
C GLU A 131 -3.78 -22.32 -0.07
N ARG A 132 -4.64 -21.34 -0.38
CA ARG A 132 -4.91 -20.93 -1.77
C ARG A 132 -3.71 -20.27 -2.42
N ILE A 133 -2.99 -19.43 -1.69
CA ILE A 133 -1.75 -18.80 -2.20
C ILE A 133 -0.71 -19.88 -2.49
N LEU A 134 -0.51 -20.85 -1.60
CA LEU A 134 0.42 -21.96 -1.79
C LEU A 134 0.05 -22.82 -3.01
N CYS A 135 -1.24 -23.11 -3.22
CA CYS A 135 -1.70 -23.82 -4.41
C CYS A 135 -1.36 -23.05 -5.69
N ALA A 136 -1.61 -21.73 -5.70
CA ALA A 136 -1.37 -20.88 -6.85
C ALA A 136 0.13 -20.71 -7.15
N GLU A 137 0.95 -20.46 -6.13
CA GLU A 137 2.39 -20.23 -6.28
C GLU A 137 3.17 -21.52 -6.56
N GLY A 138 2.78 -22.63 -5.93
CA GLY A 138 3.42 -23.93 -6.11
C GLY A 138 2.87 -24.76 -7.28
N ASN A 139 1.81 -24.29 -7.95
CA ASN A 139 1.07 -25.07 -8.95
C ASN A 139 0.67 -26.46 -8.44
N ILE A 140 0.01 -26.48 -7.28
CA ILE A 140 -0.46 -27.68 -6.58
C ILE A 140 -1.98 -27.77 -6.72
N ASP A 141 -2.50 -28.98 -6.96
CA ASP A 141 -3.94 -29.21 -7.05
C ASP A 141 -4.64 -28.86 -5.72
N ALA A 142 -5.61 -27.95 -5.79
CA ALA A 142 -6.39 -27.51 -4.63
C ALA A 142 -7.19 -28.64 -3.98
N ALA A 143 -7.63 -29.66 -4.74
CA ALA A 143 -8.30 -30.83 -4.20
C ALA A 143 -7.34 -31.62 -3.29
N ARG A 144 -6.08 -31.80 -3.72
CA ARG A 144 -5.04 -32.47 -2.93
C ARG A 144 -4.70 -31.69 -1.66
N MET A 145 -4.57 -30.37 -1.77
CA MET A 145 -4.38 -29.50 -0.62
C MET A 145 -5.49 -29.67 0.43
N LYS A 146 -6.74 -29.76 -0.05
CA LYS A 146 -7.92 -29.93 0.80
C LYS A 146 -8.04 -31.33 1.41
N THR A 147 -7.74 -32.38 0.65
CA THR A 147 -7.80 -33.78 1.13
C THR A 147 -6.58 -34.19 1.93
N ARG A 148 -5.51 -33.38 1.92
CA ARG A 148 -4.18 -33.72 2.47
C ARG A 148 -3.53 -34.94 1.81
N MET A 149 -3.98 -35.29 0.60
CA MET A 149 -3.43 -36.39 -0.19
C MET A 149 -2.47 -35.84 -1.23
N PHE A 150 -1.20 -35.74 -0.87
CA PHE A 150 -0.12 -35.26 -1.73
C PHE A 150 0.64 -36.41 -2.37
N ASP A 151 1.05 -36.23 -3.62
CA ASP A 151 2.02 -37.12 -4.25
C ASP A 151 3.45 -36.74 -3.84
N GLU A 152 4.43 -37.60 -4.10
CA GLU A 152 5.85 -37.31 -3.82
C GLU A 152 6.32 -36.01 -4.49
N ASP A 153 5.83 -35.73 -5.70
CA ASP A 153 6.17 -34.53 -6.47
C ASP A 153 5.54 -33.22 -5.95
N ASP A 154 4.54 -33.30 -5.07
CA ASP A 154 3.88 -32.10 -4.52
C ASP A 154 4.69 -31.49 -3.37
N TRP A 155 5.46 -32.29 -2.64
CA TRP A 155 6.27 -31.81 -1.50
C TRP A 155 7.38 -30.84 -1.89
N PRO A 156 8.17 -31.09 -2.97
CA PRO A 156 9.13 -30.11 -3.46
C PRO A 156 8.48 -28.79 -3.86
N LYS A 157 7.33 -28.84 -4.58
CA LYS A 157 6.59 -27.65 -4.99
C LYS A 157 6.11 -26.83 -3.79
N LEU A 158 5.56 -27.52 -2.78
CA LEU A 158 5.09 -26.87 -1.55
C LEU A 158 6.23 -26.21 -0.79
N THR A 159 7.38 -26.88 -0.72
CA THR A 159 8.59 -26.35 -0.09
C THR A 159 9.08 -25.10 -0.80
N MET A 160 9.15 -25.11 -2.14
CA MET A 160 9.56 -23.95 -2.93
C MET A 160 8.58 -22.77 -2.76
N ALA A 161 7.28 -23.02 -2.84
CA ALA A 161 6.25 -21.99 -2.66
C ALA A 161 6.28 -21.40 -1.25
N THR A 162 6.52 -22.23 -0.23
CA THR A 162 6.67 -21.78 1.16
C THR A 162 7.88 -20.86 1.32
N GLY A 163 9.01 -21.21 0.71
CA GLY A 163 10.21 -20.37 0.71
C GLY A 163 9.92 -18.98 0.14
N ALA A 164 9.30 -18.90 -1.04
CA ALA A 164 8.94 -17.63 -1.68
C ALA A 164 7.99 -16.78 -0.82
N LEU A 165 7.05 -17.41 -0.10
CA LEU A 165 6.11 -16.70 0.76
C LEU A 165 6.73 -16.25 2.09
N CYS A 166 7.68 -17.02 2.65
CA CYS A 166 8.38 -16.64 3.87
C CYS A 166 9.18 -15.34 3.72
N ASP A 167 9.73 -15.10 2.53
CA ASP A 167 10.49 -13.89 2.21
C ASP A 167 9.57 -12.70 1.82
N SER A 168 8.27 -12.95 1.64
CA SER A 168 7.30 -11.94 1.18
C SER A 168 6.73 -11.08 2.32
N GLN A 169 6.29 -9.87 1.98
CA GLN A 169 5.71 -8.93 2.94
C GLN A 169 4.17 -8.94 2.92
N ILE A 170 3.55 -10.11 3.11
CA ILE A 170 2.09 -10.25 3.20
C ILE A 170 1.64 -10.30 4.66
N PHE A 171 0.74 -9.39 5.04
CA PHE A 171 0.17 -9.31 6.39
C PHE A 171 -1.33 -9.61 6.33
N ILE A 172 -1.78 -10.66 7.01
CA ILE A 172 -3.18 -11.12 6.96
C ILE A 172 -3.88 -10.89 8.30
N ASP A 173 -5.09 -10.35 8.23
CA ASP A 173 -5.98 -10.16 9.36
C ASP A 173 -7.35 -10.78 9.04
N ASP A 174 -7.74 -11.81 9.80
CA ASP A 174 -9.02 -12.51 9.66
C ASP A 174 -10.00 -12.20 10.80
N THR A 175 -9.85 -11.03 11.45
CA THR A 175 -10.73 -10.58 12.54
C THR A 175 -12.17 -10.36 12.02
N PRO A 176 -13.16 -11.16 12.47
CA PRO A 176 -14.55 -10.98 12.05
C PRO A 176 -15.12 -9.66 12.57
N GLY A 177 -15.88 -8.95 11.73
CA GLY A 177 -16.58 -7.72 12.13
C GLY A 177 -15.66 -6.51 12.41
N ILE A 178 -14.41 -6.54 11.93
CA ILE A 178 -13.48 -5.41 12.09
C ILE A 178 -14.05 -4.11 11.51
N THR A 179 -13.86 -3.02 12.24
CA THR A 179 -14.32 -1.68 11.81
C THR A 179 -13.30 -1.02 10.88
N VAL A 180 -13.77 -0.07 10.06
CA VAL A 180 -12.89 0.71 9.17
C VAL A 180 -11.83 1.49 9.97
N GLN A 181 -12.16 1.96 11.17
CA GLN A 181 -11.24 2.65 12.07
C GLN A 181 -10.11 1.73 12.54
N GLU A 182 -10.41 0.46 12.84
CA GLU A 182 -9.41 -0.55 13.20
C GLU A 182 -8.53 -0.92 12.00
N ILE A 183 -9.12 -1.17 10.82
CA ILE A 183 -8.38 -1.38 9.57
C ILE A 183 -7.39 -0.23 9.36
N ARG A 184 -7.86 1.02 9.42
CA ARG A 184 -7.03 2.21 9.24
C ARG A 184 -5.90 2.28 10.26
N SER A 185 -6.18 1.96 11.52
CA SER A 185 -5.20 2.01 12.61
C SER A 185 -4.11 0.95 12.43
N LYS A 186 -4.48 -0.27 12.03
CA LYS A 186 -3.53 -1.35 11.71
C LYS A 186 -2.68 -1.00 10.49
N CYS A 187 -3.30 -0.50 9.42
CA CYS A 187 -2.59 -0.07 8.21
C CYS A 187 -1.58 1.06 8.49
N ARG A 188 -1.91 2.04 9.34
CA ARG A 188 -0.95 3.10 9.73
C ARG A 188 0.28 2.53 10.43
N LYS A 189 0.07 1.68 11.44
CA LYS A 189 1.17 1.02 12.16
C LYS A 189 2.03 0.16 11.23
N LEU A 190 1.39 -0.56 10.32
CA LEU A 190 2.08 -1.38 9.32
C LEU A 190 2.93 -0.52 8.39
N LYS A 191 2.35 0.56 7.85
CA LYS A 191 3.03 1.52 6.98
C LYS A 191 4.26 2.16 7.64
N GLU A 192 4.17 2.49 8.92
CA GLU A 192 5.30 3.06 9.68
C GLU A 192 6.46 2.07 9.85
N LYS A 193 6.17 0.78 10.04
CA LYS A 193 7.19 -0.23 10.34
C LYS A 193 7.78 -0.92 9.10
N HIS A 194 6.94 -1.21 8.11
CA HIS A 194 7.29 -2.05 6.96
C HIS A 194 7.07 -1.34 5.61
N GLY A 195 6.53 -0.12 5.61
CA GLY A 195 5.88 0.43 4.44
C GLY A 195 4.53 -0.26 4.18
N LEU A 196 3.76 0.28 3.24
CA LEU A 196 2.49 -0.31 2.80
C LEU A 196 2.14 0.25 1.43
N ARG A 197 1.97 -0.65 0.45
CA ARG A 197 1.65 -0.30 -0.93
C ARG A 197 0.25 -0.70 -1.35
N LEU A 198 -0.29 -1.78 -0.79
CA LEU A 198 -1.61 -2.31 -1.16
C LEU A 198 -2.38 -2.79 0.07
N ILE A 199 -3.69 -2.51 0.09
CA ILE A 199 -4.64 -2.97 1.10
C ILE A 199 -5.76 -3.70 0.36
N LEU A 200 -6.10 -4.92 0.79
CA LEU A 200 -7.14 -5.77 0.21
C LEU A 200 -8.17 -6.18 1.26
#